data_AF-A0A6A6SNQ9-F1
#
_entry.id   AF-A0A6A6SNQ9-F1
#
_cell.length_a   1.000
_cell.length_b   1.000
_cell.length_c   1.000
_cell.angle_alpha   90.00
_cell.angle_beta   90.00
_cell.angle_gamma   90.00
#
_symmetry.space_group_name_H-M   'P 1'
#
loop_
_entity.id
_entity.type
_entity.pdbx_description
1 polymer ?
#
loop_
_entity_poly.entity_id
_entity_poly.type
_entity_poly.pdbx_seq_one_letter_code
_entity_poly.pdbx_strand_id
1 'polypeptide(L)'
;MSGAATPHAPTSARASMPPTGSATPALPPAVPAVPALPPPADFDFLPPLHKLLSRLITTSVQPPAPTPTPGQPKDDDGPIEVGQLQTKVSEVKAKIHKARRAVLALPDVDRSVEDQEDEIEDLEARIASLKAALQKLGQPANGVENEDTIHTPDCMQSLFAALGDGPFW
;
A
#
# COMPACT_ATOMS: atom_id res chain seq x y z
N MET A 1 -29.67 -58.23 -26.66
CA MET A 1 -30.98 -57.64 -26.33
C MET A 1 -30.92 -57.26 -24.87
N SER A 2 -30.76 -55.97 -24.55
CA SER A 2 -30.74 -55.48 -23.16
C SER A 2 -31.55 -54.18 -23.10
N GLY A 3 -32.81 -54.29 -22.67
CA GLY A 3 -33.55 -53.20 -22.01
C GLY A 3 -33.14 -53.14 -20.53
N ALA A 4 -33.54 -52.19 -19.69
CA ALA A 4 -34.51 -51.09 -19.75
C ALA A 4 -34.02 -50.00 -18.75
N ALA A 5 -34.11 -48.71 -19.06
CA ALA A 5 -35.13 -47.73 -18.65
C ALA A 5 -35.31 -47.49 -17.12
N THR A 6 -35.02 -46.23 -16.75
CA THR A 6 -35.22 -45.34 -15.57
C THR A 6 -36.46 -45.58 -14.68
N PRO A 7 -36.53 -45.09 -13.40
CA PRO A 7 -36.78 -43.65 -13.14
C PRO A 7 -36.20 -43.00 -11.84
N HIS A 8 -36.26 -41.66 -11.82
CA HIS A 8 -36.13 -40.71 -10.69
C HIS A 8 -37.12 -41.03 -9.52
N ALA A 9 -37.05 -40.54 -8.27
CA ALA A 9 -36.77 -39.22 -7.68
C ALA A 9 -36.66 -39.35 -6.11
N PRO A 10 -36.94 -38.34 -5.25
CA PRO A 10 -35.97 -37.62 -4.40
C PRO A 10 -36.22 -37.76 -2.87
N THR A 11 -35.52 -36.94 -2.08
CA THR A 11 -35.97 -36.28 -0.80
C THR A 11 -35.08 -36.54 0.42
N SER A 12 -34.19 -35.57 0.66
CA SER A 12 -33.99 -34.82 1.91
C SER A 12 -34.16 -35.53 3.27
N ALA A 13 -33.06 -35.63 4.03
CA ALA A 13 -33.10 -35.49 5.49
C ALA A 13 -31.78 -34.91 6.03
N ARG A 14 -31.89 -33.64 6.39
CA ARG A 14 -30.98 -32.79 7.15
C ARG A 14 -30.52 -33.43 8.47
N ALA A 15 -29.22 -33.39 8.74
CA ALA A 15 -28.70 -33.31 10.10
C ALA A 15 -27.71 -32.13 10.16
N SER A 16 -28.20 -31.00 10.68
CA SER A 16 -27.39 -29.84 11.04
C SER A 16 -26.40 -30.23 12.14
N MET A 17 -25.10 -30.04 11.89
CA MET A 17 -24.15 -29.78 12.95
C MET A 17 -23.65 -28.34 12.77
N PRO A 18 -23.67 -27.49 13.81
CA PRO A 18 -22.98 -26.22 13.74
C PRO A 18 -21.47 -26.48 13.93
N PRO A 19 -20.60 -26.09 12.97
CA PRO A 19 -19.21 -25.87 13.33
C PRO A 19 -19.18 -24.57 14.13
N THR A 20 -19.19 -24.66 15.46
CA THR A 20 -18.75 -23.56 16.33
C THR A 20 -17.23 -23.46 16.24
N GLY A 21 -16.73 -23.14 15.04
CA GLY A 21 -15.41 -22.57 14.87
C GLY A 21 -15.61 -21.08 14.96
N SER A 22 -15.13 -20.47 16.05
CA SER A 22 -14.89 -19.04 16.13
C SER A 22 -14.05 -18.64 14.92
N ALA A 23 -14.71 -18.16 13.86
CA ALA A 23 -14.07 -17.48 12.76
C ALA A 23 -13.54 -16.17 13.32
N THR A 24 -12.35 -16.21 13.93
CA THR A 24 -11.51 -15.04 14.10
C THR A 24 -11.43 -14.39 12.72
N PRO A 25 -11.92 -13.15 12.53
CA PRO A 25 -11.72 -12.45 11.27
C PRO A 25 -10.22 -12.44 11.01
N ALA A 26 -9.80 -13.10 9.94
CA ALA A 26 -8.41 -13.01 9.48
C ALA A 26 -8.12 -11.52 9.32
N LEU A 27 -7.10 -11.01 10.04
CA LEU A 27 -6.64 -9.65 9.84
C LEU A 27 -6.43 -9.44 8.33
N PRO A 28 -6.84 -8.28 7.78
CA PRO A 28 -6.48 -7.95 6.41
C PRO A 28 -4.96 -8.13 6.26
N PRO A 29 -4.47 -8.67 5.12
CA PRO A 29 -3.04 -8.78 4.89
C PRO A 29 -2.42 -7.42 5.19
N ALA A 30 -1.43 -7.41 6.09
CA ALA A 30 -0.72 -6.18 6.44
C ALA A 30 -0.24 -5.54 5.15
N VAL A 31 -0.70 -4.31 4.89
CA VAL A 31 -0.23 -3.51 3.77
C VAL A 31 1.30 -3.49 3.88
N PRO A 32 2.06 -3.95 2.87
CA PRO A 32 3.51 -3.89 2.94
C PRO A 32 3.89 -2.44 3.24
N ALA A 33 4.63 -2.24 4.34
CA ALA A 33 5.10 -0.91 4.73
C ALA A 33 5.88 -0.33 3.55
N VAL A 34 5.43 0.81 3.02
CA VAL A 34 6.16 1.54 1.98
C VAL A 34 7.57 1.78 2.50
N PRO A 35 8.61 1.19 1.89
CA PRO A 35 9.97 1.37 2.37
C PRO A 35 10.34 2.84 2.24
N ALA A 36 10.94 3.38 3.29
CA ALA A 36 11.27 4.78 3.36
C ALA A 36 12.31 5.14 2.29
N LEU A 37 12.06 6.22 1.57
CA LEU A 37 13.03 6.80 0.66
C LEU A 37 14.31 7.18 1.41
N PRO A 38 15.49 7.04 0.80
CA PRO A 38 16.73 7.43 1.43
C PRO A 38 16.77 8.94 1.74
N PRO A 39 17.37 9.35 2.86
CA PRO A 39 17.51 10.76 3.20
C PRO A 39 18.27 11.54 2.11
N PRO A 40 17.88 12.79 1.78
CA PRO A 40 18.56 13.60 0.77
C PRO A 40 20.07 13.79 1.04
N ALA A 41 20.45 13.79 2.32
CA ALA A 41 21.85 13.93 2.76
C ALA A 41 22.76 12.79 2.27
N ASP A 42 22.22 11.61 1.94
CA ASP A 42 23.01 10.51 1.39
C ASP A 42 23.52 10.82 -0.03
N PHE A 43 22.87 11.75 -0.73
CA PHE A 43 23.24 12.19 -2.08
C PHE A 43 24.11 13.46 -2.08
N ASP A 44 24.41 14.03 -0.92
CA ASP A 44 25.16 15.28 -0.79
C ASP A 44 26.69 15.06 -0.74
N PHE A 45 27.21 14.37 -1.75
CA PHE A 45 28.65 14.12 -1.92
C PHE A 45 29.32 15.10 -2.89
N LEU A 46 28.55 15.91 -3.61
CA LEU A 46 29.07 16.88 -4.59
C LEU A 46 29.88 18.02 -3.95
N PRO A 47 29.41 18.70 -2.88
CA PRO A 47 30.22 19.73 -2.22
C PRO A 47 31.58 19.24 -1.70
N PRO A 48 31.69 18.09 -0.98
CA PRO A 48 32.98 17.60 -0.51
C PRO A 48 33.89 17.11 -1.65
N LEU A 49 33.33 16.53 -2.71
CA LEU A 49 34.09 16.15 -3.91
C LEU A 49 34.68 17.39 -4.59
N HIS A 50 33.85 18.40 -4.84
CA HIS A 50 34.29 19.65 -5.45
C HIS A 50 35.38 20.34 -4.62
N LYS A 51 35.20 20.44 -3.30
CA LYS A 51 36.22 21.00 -2.40
C LYS A 51 37.54 20.26 -2.49
N LEU A 52 37.49 18.92 -2.59
CA LEU A 52 38.68 18.09 -2.72
C LEU A 52 39.41 18.32 -4.04
N LEU A 53 38.68 18.35 -5.16
CA LEU A 53 39.24 18.59 -6.50
C LEU A 53 39.84 19.99 -6.61
N SER A 54 39.14 21.03 -6.14
CA SER A 54 39.63 22.40 -6.19
C SER A 54 40.94 22.56 -5.44
N ARG A 55 41.07 21.94 -4.26
CA ARG A 55 42.32 21.94 -3.49
C ARG A 55 43.44 21.16 -4.17
N LEU A 56 43.13 20.03 -4.80
CA LEU A 56 44.12 19.24 -5.54
C LEU A 56 44.70 20.03 -6.73
N ILE A 57 43.83 20.74 -7.47
CA ILE A 57 44.23 21.59 -8.58
C ILE A 57 45.11 22.74 -8.09
N THR A 58 44.74 23.43 -7.02
CA THR A 58 45.56 24.51 -6.44
C THR A 58 46.91 24.01 -5.94
N THR A 59 46.96 22.85 -5.29
CA THR A 59 48.22 22.22 -4.83
C THR A 59 49.14 21.86 -6.01
N SER A 60 48.56 21.43 -7.14
CA SER A 60 49.31 21.01 -8.33
C SER A 60 50.02 22.17 -9.04
N VAL A 61 49.55 23.41 -8.86
CA VAL A 61 50.08 24.60 -9.54
C VAL A 61 51.09 25.36 -8.66
N GLN A 62 51.24 24.98 -7.39
CA GLN A 62 52.09 25.68 -6.43
C GLN A 62 53.55 25.15 -6.48
N PRO A 63 54.58 26.01 -6.57
CA PRO A 63 55.99 25.62 -6.36
C PRO A 63 56.21 25.05 -4.95
N PRO A 64 57.23 24.20 -4.72
CA PRO A 64 57.50 23.65 -3.38
C PRO A 64 57.75 24.80 -2.40
N ALA A 65 56.77 25.05 -1.52
CA ALA A 65 56.87 26.10 -0.51
C ALA A 65 57.82 25.67 0.62
N PRO A 66 58.55 26.62 1.23
CA PRO A 66 59.49 26.33 2.32
C PRO A 66 58.77 25.78 3.55
N THR A 67 59.50 24.90 4.24
CA THR A 67 59.23 24.25 5.55
C THR A 67 58.10 24.86 6.40
N PRO A 68 57.13 24.04 6.85
CA PRO A 68 56.00 24.50 7.67
C PRO A 68 56.44 24.90 9.08
N THR A 69 56.13 26.14 9.48
CA THR A 69 56.24 26.64 10.85
C THR A 69 55.23 25.92 11.76
N PRO A 70 55.65 25.32 12.90
CA PRO A 70 54.74 24.65 13.83
C PRO A 70 53.81 25.66 14.50
N GLY A 71 52.51 25.58 14.26
CA GLY A 71 51.49 26.38 14.96
C GLY A 71 50.33 26.90 14.13
N GLN A 72 50.32 26.69 12.82
CA GLN A 72 49.20 27.15 11.99
C GLN A 72 47.96 26.26 12.17
N PRO A 73 46.74 26.84 12.37
CA PRO A 73 45.50 26.08 12.38
C PRO A 73 45.41 25.30 11.07
N LYS A 74 45.07 24.00 11.18
CA LYS A 74 44.80 23.13 10.03
C LYS A 74 43.45 23.52 9.45
N ASP A 75 43.38 24.69 8.83
CA ASP A 75 42.22 25.08 8.06
C ASP A 75 42.02 24.04 6.97
N ASP A 76 40.78 23.57 6.86
CA ASP A 76 40.36 22.59 5.85
C ASP A 76 40.47 23.12 4.41
N ASP A 77 40.98 24.35 4.25
CA ASP A 77 41.18 25.11 3.02
C ASP A 77 42.66 25.21 2.58
N GLY A 78 43.60 24.70 3.39
CA GLY A 78 45.03 24.68 3.02
C GLY A 78 45.37 23.66 1.92
N PRO A 79 46.59 23.75 1.33
CA PRO A 79 47.11 22.77 0.37
C PRO A 79 46.93 21.33 0.89
N ILE A 80 46.50 20.40 0.03
CA ILE A 80 46.26 19.01 0.45
C ILE A 80 47.59 18.31 0.68
N GLU A 81 47.78 17.82 1.90
CA GLU A 81 48.85 16.87 2.20
C GLU A 81 48.50 15.50 1.59
N VAL A 82 49.45 14.88 0.89
CA VAL A 82 49.25 13.62 0.15
C VAL A 82 48.70 12.49 1.04
N GLY A 83 49.05 12.48 2.34
CA GLY A 83 48.50 11.53 3.32
C GLY A 83 47.02 11.76 3.66
N GLN A 84 46.56 13.02 3.67
CA GLN A 84 45.15 13.34 3.92
C GLN A 84 44.25 13.09 2.71
N LEU A 85 44.82 13.10 1.50
CA LEU A 85 44.09 12.85 0.27
C LEU A 85 43.41 11.47 0.27
N GLN A 86 44.13 10.41 0.65
CA GLN A 86 43.61 9.05 0.67
C GLN A 86 42.40 8.91 1.62
N THR A 87 42.49 9.52 2.80
CA THR A 87 41.39 9.54 3.77
C THR A 87 40.16 10.26 3.22
N LYS A 88 40.34 11.46 2.64
CA LYS A 88 39.22 12.25 2.10
C LYS A 88 38.57 11.61 0.88
N VAL A 89 39.36 11.02 -0.01
CA VAL A 89 38.84 10.24 -1.14
C VAL A 89 38.04 9.04 -0.64
N SER A 90 38.52 8.34 0.39
CA SER A 90 37.81 7.19 0.97
C SER A 90 36.47 7.58 1.59
N GLU A 91 36.38 8.74 2.23
CA GLU A 91 35.12 9.26 2.78
C GLU A 91 34.09 9.56 1.67
N VAL A 92 34.50 10.28 0.62
CA VAL A 92 33.63 10.58 -0.53
C VAL A 92 33.17 9.29 -1.21
N LYS A 93 34.09 8.34 -1.40
CA LYS A 93 33.80 7.01 -1.96
C LYS A 93 32.77 6.26 -1.10
N ALA A 94 32.90 6.30 0.22
CA ALA A 94 31.94 5.67 1.13
C ALA A 94 30.54 6.29 0.99
N LYS A 95 30.43 7.61 0.88
CA LYS A 95 29.14 8.31 0.64
C LYS A 95 28.50 7.87 -0.68
N ILE A 96 29.28 7.81 -1.76
CA ILE A 96 28.79 7.36 -3.07
C ILE A 96 28.29 5.90 -3.01
N HIS A 97 29.04 5.01 -2.37
CA HIS A 97 28.60 3.62 -2.21
C HIS A 97 27.34 3.50 -1.36
N LYS A 98 27.21 4.31 -0.30
CA LYS A 98 26.00 4.37 0.52
C LYS A 98 24.80 4.80 -0.33
N ALA A 99 24.92 5.90 -1.08
CA ALA A 99 23.88 6.40 -1.97
C ALA A 99 23.45 5.33 -2.99
N ARG A 100 24.42 4.70 -3.66
CA ARG A 100 24.14 3.65 -4.65
C ARG A 100 23.43 2.46 -4.03
N ARG A 101 23.87 1.99 -2.86
CA ARG A 101 23.20 0.89 -2.14
C ARG A 101 21.78 1.26 -1.76
N ALA A 102 21.54 2.50 -1.36
CA ALA A 102 20.22 2.96 -0.99
C ALA A 102 19.28 3.01 -2.20
N VAL A 103 19.77 3.49 -3.36
CA VAL A 103 18.98 3.48 -4.61
C VAL A 103 18.64 2.06 -5.05
N LEU A 104 19.61 1.15 -5.03
CA LEU A 104 19.39 -0.26 -5.42
C LEU A 104 18.54 -1.05 -4.42
N ALA A 105 18.34 -0.53 -3.21
CA ALA A 105 17.48 -1.14 -2.20
C ALA A 105 16.02 -0.63 -2.30
N LEU A 106 15.74 0.33 -3.19
CA LEU A 106 14.38 0.80 -3.42
C LEU A 106 13.54 -0.31 -4.07
N PRO A 107 12.29 -0.50 -3.63
CA PRO A 107 11.38 -1.44 -4.28
C PRO A 107 11.10 -0.96 -5.70
N ASP A 108 10.87 -1.91 -6.60
CA ASP A 108 10.43 -1.63 -7.97
C ASP A 108 11.33 -0.65 -8.74
N VAL A 109 12.58 -0.44 -8.31
CA VAL A 109 13.56 0.43 -8.98
C VAL A 109 13.93 -0.09 -10.37
N ASP A 110 13.73 -1.39 -10.59
CA ASP A 110 13.97 -2.06 -11.87
C ASP A 110 12.72 -2.08 -12.78
N ARG A 111 11.56 -1.62 -12.30
CA ARG A 111 10.33 -1.52 -13.12
C ARG A 111 10.23 -0.16 -13.80
N SER A 112 9.62 -0.13 -14.98
CA SER A 112 9.34 1.12 -15.67
C SER A 112 8.17 1.86 -15.03
N VAL A 113 7.98 3.13 -15.41
CA VAL A 113 6.84 3.93 -14.97
C VAL A 113 5.58 3.46 -15.69
N GLU A 114 5.70 3.12 -16.97
CA GLU A 114 4.59 2.63 -17.80
C GLU A 114 3.97 1.35 -17.20
N ASP A 115 4.81 0.38 -16.80
CA ASP A 115 4.33 -0.85 -16.14
C ASP A 115 3.58 -0.56 -14.82
N GLN A 116 3.95 0.50 -14.11
CA GLN A 116 3.31 0.91 -12.86
C GLN A 116 1.98 1.63 -13.13
N GLU A 117 1.93 2.46 -14.18
CA GLU A 117 0.71 3.15 -14.61
C GLU A 117 -0.37 2.16 -15.07
N ASP A 118 0.00 1.17 -15.88
CA ASP A 118 -0.91 0.09 -16.31
C ASP A 118 -1.48 -0.68 -15.11
N GLU A 119 -0.63 -1.01 -14.13
CA GLU A 119 -1.07 -1.70 -12.90
C GLU A 119 -2.01 -0.82 -12.06
N ILE A 120 -1.75 0.49 -11.97
CA ILE A 120 -2.63 1.43 -11.27
C ILE A 120 -4.00 1.45 -11.94
N GLU A 121 -4.08 1.52 -13.26
CA GLU A 121 -5.35 1.50 -14.00
C GLU A 121 -6.16 0.23 -13.69
N ASP A 122 -5.52 -0.94 -13.75
CA ASP A 122 -6.15 -2.23 -13.43
C ASP A 122 -6.64 -2.29 -11.97
N LEU A 123 -5.83 -1.81 -11.03
CA LEU A 123 -6.18 -1.77 -9.61
C LEU A 123 -7.35 -0.82 -9.35
N GLU A 124 -7.37 0.35 -9.99
CA GLU A 124 -8.45 1.32 -9.88
C GLU A 124 -9.77 0.77 -10.45
N ALA A 125 -9.72 0.11 -11.61
CA ALA A 125 -10.89 -0.56 -12.20
C ALA A 125 -11.44 -1.65 -11.27
N ARG A 126 -10.55 -2.44 -10.65
CA ARG A 126 -10.93 -3.45 -9.66
C ARG A 126 -11.56 -2.84 -8.41
N ILE A 127 -10.99 -1.75 -7.89
CA ILE A 127 -11.54 -1.02 -6.75
C ILE A 127 -12.94 -0.48 -7.09
N ALA A 128 -13.13 0.08 -8.29
CA ALA A 128 -14.43 0.57 -8.73
C ALA A 128 -15.50 -0.55 -8.74
N SER A 129 -15.14 -1.72 -9.28
CA SER A 129 -16.01 -2.90 -9.30
C SER A 129 -16.38 -3.37 -7.89
N LEU A 130 -15.39 -3.47 -6.99
CA LEU A 130 -15.60 -3.87 -5.60
C LEU A 130 -16.49 -2.87 -4.84
N LYS A 131 -16.27 -1.56 -5.03
CA LYS A 131 -17.12 -0.51 -4.46
C LYS A 131 -18.57 -0.63 -4.95
N ALA A 132 -18.79 -0.89 -6.23
CA ALA A 132 -20.13 -1.09 -6.78
C ALA A 132 -20.83 -2.34 -6.20
N ALA A 133 -20.10 -3.43 -6.02
CA ALA A 133 -20.64 -4.64 -5.38
C ALA A 133 -21.03 -4.40 -3.91
N LEU A 134 -20.18 -3.69 -3.16
CA LEU A 134 -20.48 -3.32 -1.77
C LEU A 134 -21.68 -2.38 -1.66
N GLN A 135 -21.83 -1.44 -2.59
CA GLN A 135 -23.02 -0.58 -2.65
C GLN A 135 -24.30 -1.38 -2.88
N LYS A 136 -24.28 -2.38 -3.77
CA LYS A 136 -25.42 -3.28 -4.01
C LYS A 136 -25.77 -4.13 -2.78
N LEU A 137 -24.76 -4.58 -2.04
CA LEU A 137 -24.98 -5.36 -0.81
C LEU A 137 -25.47 -4.50 0.36
N GLY A 138 -25.01 -3.25 0.44
CA GLY A 138 -25.42 -2.28 1.46
C GLY A 138 -26.73 -1.55 1.14
N GLN A 139 -27.35 -1.84 -0.01
CA GLN A 139 -28.63 -1.25 -0.39
C GLN A 139 -29.71 -1.84 0.51
N PRO A 140 -30.38 -1.03 1.37
CA PRO A 140 -31.51 -1.52 2.14
C PRO A 140 -32.56 -2.04 1.16
N ALA A 141 -33.26 -3.11 1.51
CA ALA A 141 -34.38 -3.65 0.74
C ALA A 141 -35.59 -2.69 0.74
N ASN A 142 -35.40 -1.43 0.34
CA ASN A 142 -36.46 -0.47 0.09
C ASN A 142 -36.75 -0.51 -1.41
N GLY A 143 -37.45 -1.56 -1.80
CA GLY A 143 -37.83 -1.84 -3.18
C GLY A 143 -39.04 -2.76 -3.29
N VAL A 144 -39.90 -2.76 -2.29
CA VAL A 144 -41.34 -3.09 -2.42
C VAL A 144 -41.99 -2.01 -1.57
N GLU A 145 -42.34 -0.87 -2.15
CA GLU A 145 -43.72 -0.40 -2.17
C GLU A 145 -43.79 0.82 -3.09
N ASN A 146 -44.33 0.62 -4.30
CA ASN A 146 -45.16 1.63 -4.92
C ASN A 146 -46.34 0.89 -5.56
N GLU A 147 -47.50 1.15 -4.98
CA GLU A 147 -48.77 1.25 -5.67
C GLU A 147 -49.32 -0.03 -6.31
N ASP A 148 -49.72 -0.97 -5.45
CA ASP A 148 -51.01 -1.61 -5.66
C ASP A 148 -51.87 -1.35 -4.42
N THR A 149 -53.02 -0.74 -4.67
CA THR A 149 -54.11 -0.58 -3.71
C THR A 149 -54.60 -1.97 -3.31
N ILE A 150 -53.97 -2.56 -2.30
CA ILE A 150 -54.53 -3.71 -1.60
C ILE A 150 -54.58 -3.32 -0.13
N HIS A 151 -55.75 -2.81 0.22
CA HIS A 151 -56.26 -2.73 1.57
C HIS A 151 -55.98 -4.07 2.27
N THR A 152 -54.89 -4.16 3.02
CA THR A 152 -54.70 -5.23 4.00
C THR A 152 -55.65 -4.93 5.13
N PRO A 153 -56.75 -5.69 5.32
CA PRO A 153 -57.56 -5.51 6.51
C PRO A 153 -56.67 -5.88 7.69
N ASP A 154 -56.49 -4.91 8.58
CA ASP A 154 -55.89 -5.12 9.88
C ASP A 154 -56.64 -6.28 10.55
N CYS A 155 -55.96 -7.42 10.71
CA CYS A 155 -56.51 -8.65 11.26
C CYS A 155 -57.13 -8.43 12.65
N MET A 156 -56.68 -7.39 13.37
CA MET A 156 -57.25 -6.98 14.67
C MET A 156 -58.58 -6.23 14.53
N GLN A 157 -58.82 -5.55 13.42
CA GLN A 157 -60.03 -4.78 13.16
C GLN A 157 -61.19 -5.69 12.69
N SER A 158 -60.87 -6.80 12.00
CA SER A 158 -61.84 -7.84 11.64
C SER A 158 -62.39 -8.58 12.87
N LEU A 159 -61.54 -8.79 13.88
CA LEU A 159 -61.95 -9.42 15.14
C LEU A 159 -62.85 -8.50 15.96
N PHE A 160 -62.59 -7.19 15.96
CA PHE A 160 -63.42 -6.22 16.67
C PHE A 160 -64.82 -6.05 16.03
N ALA A 161 -64.90 -6.09 14.70
CA ALA A 161 -66.19 -6.04 13.99
C ALA A 161 -67.04 -7.30 14.22
N ALA A 162 -66.42 -8.48 14.39
CA ALA A 162 -67.13 -9.74 14.61
C ALA A 162 -67.76 -9.89 16.01
N LEU A 163 -67.36 -9.06 16.98
CA LEU A 163 -67.92 -9.06 18.34
C LEU A 163 -68.95 -7.94 18.61
N GLY A 164 -69.21 -7.07 17.61
CA GLY A 164 -70.00 -5.85 17.80
C GLY A 164 -71.50 -5.95 17.50
N ASP A 165 -71.96 -6.93 16.71
CA ASP A 165 -73.36 -7.01 16.27
C ASP A 165 -74.05 -8.30 16.76
N GLY A 166 -74.46 -8.27 18.02
CA GLY A 166 -75.48 -9.16 18.56
C GLY A 166 -76.69 -8.32 18.98
N PRO A 167 -77.89 -8.51 18.40
CA PRO A 167 -79.07 -7.73 18.77
C PRO A 167 -79.50 -8.07 20.20
N PHE A 168 -79.45 -7.09 21.09
CA PHE A 168 -80.10 -7.14 22.40
C PHE A 168 -81.58 -6.81 22.19
N TRP A 169 -82.43 -7.79 22.47
CA TRP A 169 -83.89 -7.79 22.65
C TRP A 169 -84.68 -6.51 22.33
#